data_AF-A0A3B9Z6P8-F1
#
_entry.id   AF-A0A3B9Z6P8-F1
#
_cell.length_a   1.000
_cell.length_b   1.000
_cell.length_c   1.000
_cell.angle_alpha   90.00
_cell.angle_beta   90.00
_cell.angle_gamma   90.00
#
_symmetry.space_group_name_H-M   'P 1'
#
loop_
_entity.id
_entity.type
_entity.pdbx_description
1 polymer ?
#
loop_
_entity_poly.entity_id
_entity_poly.type
_entity_poly.pdbx_seq_one_letter_code
_entity_poly.pdbx_strand_id
1 'polypeptide(L)'
;MRALGNLLPKTQAIAISSGFEQLGLIPPLLQAVHDLGYTQPSPIQEKAIPIVLEGRDLMAGAQTGTGKTGAFALPTLQRLAPVASTSTSPAKHPVRV
;
A
#
# COMPACT_ATOMS: atom_id res chain seq x y z
N MET A 1 3.67 -7.00 -43.63
CA MET A 1 3.82 -6.06 -42.51
C MET A 1 2.85 -6.47 -41.40
N ARG A 2 3.30 -7.29 -40.45
CA ARG A 2 2.55 -7.65 -39.24
C ARG A 2 3.46 -7.34 -38.06
N ALA A 3 2.96 -6.56 -37.13
CA ALA A 3 3.66 -6.15 -35.93
C ALA A 3 4.11 -7.38 -35.12
N LEU A 4 5.42 -7.58 -35.02
CA LEU A 4 6.00 -8.38 -33.96
C LEU A 4 5.97 -7.51 -32.70
N GLY A 5 4.83 -7.58 -32.01
CA GLY A 5 4.66 -6.98 -30.70
C GLY A 5 5.73 -7.52 -29.76
N ASN A 6 6.44 -6.60 -29.12
CA ASN A 6 7.42 -6.86 -28.08
C ASN A 6 6.92 -7.91 -27.09
N LEU A 7 7.44 -9.13 -27.20
CA LEU A 7 7.46 -10.08 -26.10
C LEU A 7 8.78 -9.89 -25.36
N LEU A 8 8.92 -8.75 -24.69
CA LEU A 8 9.84 -8.70 -23.57
C LEU A 8 9.14 -9.44 -22.42
N PRO A 9 9.73 -10.51 -21.86
CA PRO A 9 9.22 -11.09 -20.64
C PRO A 9 9.23 -10.00 -19.56
N LYS A 10 8.13 -9.88 -18.80
CA LYS A 10 8.10 -9.15 -17.53
C LYS A 10 8.95 -9.92 -16.50
N THR A 11 10.25 -10.09 -16.79
CA THR A 11 11.22 -10.68 -15.87
C THR A 11 11.46 -9.64 -14.79
N GLN A 12 10.70 -9.80 -13.70
CA GLN A 12 11.24 -9.89 -12.35
C GLN A 12 12.57 -9.15 -12.20
N ALA A 13 12.48 -7.84 -12.00
CA ALA A 13 13.62 -7.08 -11.50
C ALA A 13 13.93 -7.65 -10.12
N ILE A 14 15.13 -8.22 -9.99
CA ILE A 14 15.75 -8.56 -8.72
C ILE A 14 16.07 -7.23 -8.05
N ALA A 15 15.05 -6.54 -7.54
CA ALA A 15 15.24 -5.30 -6.80
C ALA A 15 15.77 -5.71 -5.42
N ILE A 16 17.00 -5.32 -5.12
CA ILE A 16 17.46 -5.24 -3.73
C ILE A 16 16.41 -4.39 -3.03
N SER A 17 15.64 -5.03 -2.16
CA SER A 17 14.38 -4.53 -1.64
C SER A 17 14.63 -3.31 -0.77
N SER A 18 14.73 -2.12 -1.34
CA SER A 18 14.79 -0.82 -0.66
C SER A 18 13.47 -0.09 -0.90
N GLY A 19 12.69 0.17 0.16
CA GLY A 19 11.38 0.81 0.03
C GLY A 19 10.31 0.20 0.94
N PHE A 20 9.06 0.24 0.49
CA PHE A 20 7.90 -0.23 1.27
C PHE A 20 7.95 -1.73 1.61
N GLU A 21 8.69 -2.52 0.83
CA GLU A 21 8.85 -3.96 0.99
C GLU A 21 9.52 -4.34 2.32
N GLN A 22 10.35 -3.43 2.87
CA GLN A 22 11.01 -3.66 4.16
C GLN A 22 10.11 -3.33 5.36
N LEU A 23 8.95 -2.71 5.15
CA LEU A 23 8.12 -2.17 6.24
C LEU A 23 7.14 -3.20 6.81
N GLY A 24 7.23 -4.46 6.40
CA GLY A 24 6.35 -5.53 6.89
C GLY A 24 4.91 -5.45 6.37
N LEU A 25 4.71 -4.78 5.22
CA LEU A 25 3.39 -4.65 4.61
C LEU A 25 2.95 -5.92 3.86
N ILE A 26 1.66 -6.25 3.91
CA ILE A 26 1.10 -7.37 3.16
C ILE A 26 1.15 -7.13 1.64
N PRO A 27 1.27 -8.19 0.80
CA PRO A 27 1.41 -8.04 -0.65
C PRO A 27 0.33 -7.19 -1.35
N PRO A 28 -0.97 -7.25 -0.99
CA PRO A 28 -1.98 -6.40 -1.61
C PRO A 28 -1.76 -4.90 -1.38
N LEU A 29 -1.25 -4.52 -0.21
CA LEU A 29 -0.93 -3.13 0.10
C LEU A 29 0.33 -2.67 -0.64
N LEU A 30 1.35 -3.52 -0.74
CA LEU A 30 2.54 -3.23 -1.55
C LEU A 30 2.14 -2.99 -3.00
N GLN A 31 1.30 -3.85 -3.58
CA GLN A 31 0.81 -3.66 -4.94
C GLN A 31 0.05 -2.34 -5.10
N ALA A 32 -0.87 -2.03 -4.17
CA ALA A 32 -1.62 -0.78 -4.23
C ALA A 32 -0.73 0.47 -4.14
N VAL A 33 0.31 0.42 -3.29
CA VAL A 33 1.30 1.50 -3.14
C VAL A 33 2.08 1.69 -4.46
N HIS A 34 2.50 0.60 -5.10
CA HIS A 34 3.16 0.62 -6.41
C HIS A 34 2.24 1.16 -7.52
N ASP A 35 0.98 0.72 -7.56
CA ASP A 35 0.00 1.15 -8.56
C ASP A 35 -0.32 2.65 -8.46
N LEU A 36 -0.24 3.20 -7.25
CA LEU A 36 -0.36 4.64 -6.99
C LEU A 36 0.92 5.43 -7.33
N GLY A 37 1.99 4.75 -7.74
CA GLY A 37 3.27 5.35 -8.10
C GLY A 37 4.14 5.74 -6.90
N TYR A 38 3.84 5.23 -5.70
CA TYR A 38 4.67 5.45 -4.52
C TYR A 38 5.85 4.48 -4.52
N THR A 39 7.05 4.99 -4.74
CA THR A 39 8.25 4.17 -4.89
C THR A 39 9.09 4.11 -3.62
N GLN A 40 9.11 5.17 -2.82
CA GLN A 40 9.91 5.28 -1.60
C GLN A 40 9.05 5.81 -0.45
N PRO A 41 9.10 5.17 0.72
CA PRO A 41 8.43 5.68 1.90
C PRO A 41 9.07 6.98 2.37
N SER A 42 8.28 7.87 2.97
CA SER A 42 8.83 9.07 3.61
C SER A 42 9.51 8.71 4.95
N PRO A 43 10.41 9.57 5.48
CA PRO A 43 11.11 9.27 6.74
C PRO A 43 10.18 9.02 7.94
N ILE A 44 8.98 9.62 7.95
CA ILE A 44 7.99 9.34 8.98
C ILE A 44 7.27 8.01 8.74
N GLN A 45 7.06 7.59 7.49
CA GLN A 45 6.46 6.30 7.16
C GLN A 45 7.42 5.15 7.49
N GLU A 46 8.69 5.27 7.12
CA GLU A 46 9.74 4.29 7.45
C GLU A 46 9.82 3.98 8.94
N LYS A 47 9.71 5.03 9.77
CA LYS A 47 9.79 4.90 11.23
C LYS A 47 8.48 4.45 11.85
N ALA A 48 7.36 5.01 11.41
CA ALA A 48 6.08 4.79 12.07
C ALA A 48 5.43 3.45 11.69
N ILE A 49 5.51 3.03 10.42
CA ILE A 49 4.78 1.86 9.93
C ILE A 49 5.15 0.60 10.74
N PRO A 50 6.44 0.24 10.93
CA PRO A 50 6.81 -0.92 11.74
C PRO A 50 6.30 -0.84 13.18
N ILE A 51 6.40 0.34 13.81
CA ILE A 51 5.95 0.57 15.20
C ILE A 51 4.44 0.33 15.35
N VAL A 52 3.65 0.83 14.40
CA VAL A 52 2.19 0.68 14.43
C VAL A 52 1.77 -0.76 14.11
N LEU A 53 2.50 -1.45 13.23
CA LEU A 53 2.29 -2.88 12.95
C LEU A 53 2.58 -3.77 14.16
N GLU A 54 3.57 -3.40 14.99
CA GLU A 54 3.83 -4.04 16.28
C GLU A 54 2.72 -3.80 17.33
N GLY A 55 1.70 -2.98 17.00
CA GLY A 55 0.57 -2.71 17.89
C GLY A 55 0.89 -1.73 19.03
N ARG A 56 2.00 -0.99 18.93
CA ARG A 56 2.41 0.01 19.92
C ARG A 56 1.75 1.36 19.66
N ASP A 57 1.51 2.09 20.75
CA ASP A 57 1.12 3.50 20.67
C ASP A 57 2.31 4.36 20.23
N LEU A 58 2.04 5.32 19.35
CA LEU A 58 3.06 6.19 18.76
C LEU A 58 2.57 7.63 18.71
N MET A 59 3.39 8.56 19.21
CA MET A 59 3.27 9.98 18.88
C MET A 59 4.24 10.31 17.76
N ALA A 60 3.73 10.71 16.59
CA ALA A 60 4.54 11.05 15.43
C ALA A 60 4.28 12.50 14.97
N GLY A 61 5.35 13.29 14.87
CA GLY A 61 5.30 14.68 14.41
C GLY A 61 6.05 14.87 13.09
N ALA A 62 5.41 15.50 12.11
CA ALA A 62 6.04 15.99 10.88
C ALA A 62 5.18 17.09 10.23
N GLN A 63 5.75 17.85 9.30
CA GLN A 63 5.03 18.91 8.57
C GLN A 63 3.89 18.34 7.70
N THR A 64 2.89 19.13 7.35
CA THR A 64 1.88 18.75 6.33
C THR A 64 2.57 18.40 5.00
N GLY A 65 2.04 17.41 4.28
CA GLY A 65 2.63 16.93 3.02
C GLY A 65 3.75 15.89 3.16
N THR A 66 4.17 15.54 4.38
CA THR A 66 5.25 14.55 4.63
C THR A 66 4.79 13.09 4.68
N GLY A 67 3.53 12.80 4.37
CA GLY A 67 3.02 11.43 4.28
C GLY A 67 2.55 10.80 5.60
N LYS A 68 2.31 11.58 6.66
CA LYS A 68 1.76 11.09 7.96
C LYS A 68 0.48 10.27 7.80
N THR A 69 -0.40 10.66 6.88
CA THR A 69 -1.64 9.92 6.59
C THR A 69 -1.34 8.51 6.12
N GLY A 70 -0.39 8.32 5.20
CA GLY A 70 0.04 6.98 4.76
C GLY A 70 0.72 6.19 5.88
N ALA A 71 1.49 6.86 6.73
CA ALA A 71 2.17 6.26 7.87
C ALA A 71 1.22 5.61 8.88
N PHE A 72 -0.01 6.11 8.99
CA PHE A 72 -1.07 5.55 9.83
C PHE A 72 -2.05 4.65 9.05
N ALA A 73 -2.43 5.05 7.83
CA ALA A 73 -3.44 4.36 7.05
C ALA A 73 -2.99 2.97 6.59
N LEU A 74 -1.76 2.83 6.08
CA LEU A 74 -1.22 1.54 5.62
C LEU A 74 -1.25 0.47 6.71
N PRO A 75 -0.67 0.70 7.92
CA PRO A 75 -0.72 -0.31 8.98
C PRO A 75 -2.15 -0.51 9.53
N THR A 76 -3.02 0.49 9.50
CA THR A 76 -4.43 0.34 9.88
C THR A 76 -5.17 -0.59 8.92
N LEU A 77 -5.02 -0.37 7.60
CA LEU A 77 -5.60 -1.24 6.57
C LEU A 77 -5.08 -2.67 6.69
N GLN A 78 -3.79 -2.85 6.97
CA GLN A 78 -3.21 -4.18 7.22
C GLN A 78 -3.88 -4.90 8.38
N ARG A 79 -4.14 -4.20 9.49
CA ARG A 79 -4.83 -4.78 10.66
C ARG A 79 -6.29 -5.11 10.38
N LEU A 80 -6.93 -4.38 9.48
CA LEU A 80 -8.32 -4.61 9.07
C LEU A 80 -8.46 -5.69 7.98
N ALA A 81 -7.40 -5.96 7.21
CA ALA A 81 -7.45 -6.92 6.11
C ALA A 81 -7.97 -8.32 6.48
N PRO A 82 -7.64 -8.91 7.65
CA PRO A 82 -8.16 -10.22 8.05
C PRO A 82 -9.68 -10.24 8.33
N VAL A 83 -10.26 -9.09 8.70
CA VAL A 83 -11.69 -8.96 9.04
C VAL A 83 -12.51 -8.31 7.92
N ALA A 84 -11.87 -7.94 6.81
CA ALA A 84 -12.52 -7.35 5.66
C ALA A 84 -13.47 -8.37 5.01
N SER A 85 -14.76 -8.05 4.98
CA SER A 85 -15.76 -8.83 4.26
C SER A 85 -15.68 -8.53 2.76
N THR A 86 -15.45 -9.53 1.92
CA THR A 86 -15.48 -9.41 0.45
C THR A 86 -16.91 -9.41 -0.12
N SER A 87 -17.93 -9.49 0.75
CA SER A 87 -19.33 -9.46 0.34
C SER A 87 -19.66 -8.10 -0.26
N THR A 88 -19.83 -8.07 -1.57
CA THR A 88 -20.51 -6.96 -2.25
C THR A 88 -21.94 -6.95 -1.70
N SER A 89 -22.24 -6.03 -0.78
CA SER A 89 -23.58 -5.90 -0.24
C SER A 89 -24.58 -5.80 -1.40
N PRO A 90 -25.61 -6.67 -1.47
CA PRO A 90 -26.67 -6.59 -2.49
C PRO A 90 -27.44 -5.26 -2.46
N ALA A 91 -27.26 -4.46 -1.42
CA ALA A 91 -27.94 -3.20 -1.17
C ALA A 91 -27.33 -1.99 -1.90
N LYS A 92 -26.68 -2.16 -3.07
CA LYS A 92 -26.59 -1.06 -4.03
C LYS A 92 -27.98 -0.81 -4.60
N HIS A 93 -28.83 -0.14 -3.81
CA HIS A 93 -30.11 0.35 -4.27
C HIS A 93 -29.82 1.22 -5.51
N PRO A 94 -30.40 0.93 -6.68
CA PRO A 94 -30.23 1.80 -7.83
C PRO A 94 -30.71 3.19 -7.40
N VAL A 95 -29.82 4.17 -7.53
CA VAL A 95 -30.19 5.59 -7.39
C VAL A 95 -31.32 5.79 -8.40
N ARG A 96 -32.52 6.02 -7.90
CA ARG A 96 -33.67 6.29 -8.75
C ARG A 96 -33.44 7.66 -9.39
N VAL A 97 -32.91 7.65 -10.61
CA VAL A 97 -33.00 8.75 -11.57
C VAL A 97 -34.43 8.90 -12.05
#